data_AF-A0A954P491-F1
#
_entry.id   AF-A0A954P491-F1
#
_cell.length_a   1.000
_cell.length_b   1.000
_cell.length_c   1.000
_cell.angle_alpha   90.00
_cell.angle_beta   90.00
_cell.angle_gamma   90.00
#
_symmetry.space_group_name_H-M   'P 1'
#
loop_
_entity.id
_entity.type
_entity.pdbx_description
1 polymer ?
#
loop_
_entity_poly.entity_id
_entity_poly.type
_entity_poly.pdbx_seq_one_letter_code
_entity_poly.pdbx_strand_id
1 'polypeptide(L)'
;MRNSQSIVFGAGDTIVQPEVHLPEKLDKAEVASLSLRTIEELSDVQLIELIRAARLPMLTEERMAHVEFMPRELLKQLACLARRCCRNQGY
;
A
#
# COMPACT_ATOMS: atom_id res chain seq x y z
N MET A 1 -50.36 -15.55 28.35
CA MET A 1 -49.61 -16.15 27.22
C MET A 1 -48.16 -16.30 27.64
N ARG A 2 -47.48 -17.40 27.27
CA ARG A 2 -46.03 -17.54 27.45
C ARG A 2 -45.34 -16.91 26.25
N ASN A 3 -44.28 -16.15 26.45
CA ASN A 3 -43.12 -16.29 25.59
C ASN A 3 -41.83 -15.92 26.35
N SER A 4 -41.02 -16.92 26.63
CA SER A 4 -39.63 -16.74 27.04
C SER A 4 -38.77 -16.70 25.77
N GLN A 5 -37.79 -15.81 25.69
CA GLN A 5 -36.50 -16.13 25.05
C GLN A 5 -35.44 -15.06 25.35
N SER A 6 -34.39 -15.47 26.07
CA SER A 6 -33.01 -15.04 25.84
C SER A 6 -32.59 -15.45 24.40
N ILE A 7 -31.53 -15.01 23.72
CA ILE A 7 -30.14 -14.60 24.04
C ILE A 7 -29.70 -13.55 22.97
N VAL A 8 -28.45 -13.09 22.72
CA VAL A 8 -27.07 -13.56 22.99
C VAL A 8 -26.11 -12.35 23.11
N PHE A 9 -24.84 -12.60 23.47
CA PHE A 9 -23.71 -11.68 23.23
C PHE A 9 -23.27 -11.66 21.76
N GLY A 10 -22.72 -10.54 21.30
CA GLY A 10 -22.00 -10.43 20.03
C GLY A 10 -21.03 -9.24 20.03
N ALA A 11 -19.75 -9.51 20.28
CA ALA A 11 -18.70 -8.50 20.20
C ALA A 11 -18.43 -8.10 18.74
N GLY A 12 -18.19 -6.82 18.50
CA GLY A 12 -18.06 -6.28 17.14
C GLY A 12 -17.56 -4.85 17.14
N ASP A 13 -16.49 -4.57 17.89
CA ASP A 13 -15.76 -3.30 17.81
C ASP A 13 -15.09 -3.26 16.42
N THR A 14 -15.85 -2.73 15.46
CA THR A 14 -15.40 -2.64 14.07
C THR A 14 -14.42 -1.49 14.00
N ILE A 15 -13.15 -1.80 14.27
CA ILE A 15 -12.02 -0.95 13.93
C ILE A 15 -12.07 -0.79 12.40
N VAL A 16 -12.69 0.31 11.95
CA VAL A 16 -12.57 0.79 10.58
C VAL A 16 -11.12 1.18 10.40
N GLN A 17 -10.31 0.20 9.99
CA GLN A 17 -8.98 0.46 9.46
C GLN A 17 -9.17 1.50 8.36
N PRO A 18 -8.43 2.63 8.37
CA PRO A 18 -8.50 3.56 7.26
C PRO A 18 -7.99 2.81 6.03
N GLU A 19 -8.90 2.42 5.14
CA GLU A 19 -8.53 1.85 3.86
C GLU A 19 -7.74 2.91 3.11
N VAL A 20 -6.41 2.77 3.13
CA VAL A 20 -5.48 3.61 2.37
C VAL A 20 -5.70 3.29 0.90
N HIS A 21 -6.72 3.91 0.32
CA HIS A 21 -7.16 3.65 -1.04
C HIS A 21 -6.23 4.43 -1.99
N LEU A 22 -5.23 3.73 -2.53
CA LEU A 22 -4.42 4.25 -3.62
C LEU A 22 -5.32 4.48 -4.86
N PRO A 23 -5.15 5.59 -5.61
CA PRO A 23 -5.87 5.79 -6.85
C PRO A 23 -5.53 4.69 -7.88
N GLU A 24 -6.53 4.30 -8.68
CA GLU A 24 -6.46 3.24 -9.72
C GLU A 24 -5.32 3.45 -10.74
N LYS A 25 -4.80 4.68 -10.84
CA LYS A 25 -3.50 5.02 -11.41
C LYS A 25 -2.69 5.82 -10.41
N LEU A 26 -1.56 5.25 -9.95
CA LEU A 26 -0.49 6.05 -9.37
C LEU A 26 0.32 6.69 -10.50
N ASP A 27 0.36 8.02 -10.51
CA ASP A 27 1.31 8.79 -11.29
C ASP A 27 2.52 9.21 -10.42
N LYS A 28 3.62 9.63 -11.05
CA LYS A 28 4.85 9.98 -10.32
C LYS A 28 4.68 11.09 -9.28
N ALA A 29 3.75 12.02 -9.51
CA ALA A 29 3.41 13.08 -8.55
C ALA A 29 2.70 12.52 -7.30
N GLU A 30 1.76 11.58 -7.48
CA GLU A 30 1.13 10.85 -6.37
C GLU A 30 2.20 10.12 -5.54
N VAL A 31 3.07 9.35 -6.22
CA VAL A 31 4.20 8.63 -5.60
C VAL A 31 5.15 9.57 -4.83
N ALA A 32 5.39 10.78 -5.34
CA ALA A 32 6.21 11.80 -4.69
C ALA A 32 5.54 12.41 -3.44
N SER A 33 4.22 12.61 -3.50
CA SER A 33 3.40 13.26 -2.46
C SER A 33 3.14 12.37 -1.23
N LEU A 34 3.10 11.04 -1.41
CA LEU A 34 2.84 10.07 -0.34
C LEU A 34 3.72 10.30 0.90
N SER A 35 3.17 10.03 2.09
CA SER A 35 3.94 10.09 3.34
C SER A 35 4.64 8.75 3.63
N LEU A 36 5.69 8.78 4.47
CA LEU A 36 6.37 7.54 4.89
C LEU A 36 5.44 6.63 5.70
N ARG A 37 4.57 7.19 6.55
CA ARG A 37 3.56 6.42 7.30
C ARG A 37 2.57 5.74 6.35
N THR A 38 2.13 6.46 5.33
CA THR A 38 1.24 5.90 4.29
C THR A 38 1.91 4.69 3.63
N ILE A 39 3.19 4.79 3.25
CA ILE A 39 3.97 3.67 2.69
C ILE A 39 4.10 2.49 3.67
N GLU A 40 4.22 2.73 4.97
CA GLU A 40 4.26 1.67 5.98
C GLU A 40 2.92 0.94 6.14
N GLU A 41 1.81 1.67 5.99
CA GLU A 41 0.43 1.19 6.08
C GLU A 41 -0.06 0.47 4.80
N LEU A 42 0.55 0.75 3.63
CA LEU A 42 0.21 0.08 2.36
C LEU A 42 0.36 -1.45 2.44
N SER A 43 -0.58 -2.14 1.79
CA SER A 43 -0.48 -3.58 1.52
C SER A 43 0.61 -3.91 0.50
N ASP A 44 1.01 -5.18 0.43
CA ASP A 44 2.09 -5.62 -0.46
C ASP A 44 1.77 -5.38 -1.94
N VAL A 45 0.50 -5.58 -2.34
CA VAL A 45 0.00 -5.26 -3.70
C VAL A 45 0.18 -3.78 -4.02
N GLN A 46 -0.23 -2.91 -3.10
CA GLN A 46 -0.13 -1.46 -3.25
C GLN A 46 1.31 -0.96 -3.27
N LEU A 47 2.21 -1.59 -2.51
CA LEU A 47 3.66 -1.34 -2.59
C LEU A 47 4.21 -1.71 -3.97
N ILE A 48 3.81 -2.85 -4.53
CA ILE A 48 4.20 -3.29 -5.88
C ILE A 48 3.70 -2.30 -6.94
N GLU A 49 2.45 -1.84 -6.84
CA GLU A 49 1.88 -0.85 -7.76
C GLU A 49 2.58 0.51 -7.69
N LEU A 50 2.92 0.99 -6.50
CA LEU A 50 3.72 2.21 -6.28
C LEU A 50 5.10 2.10 -6.93
N ILE A 51 5.78 0.96 -6.78
CA ILE A 51 7.09 0.69 -7.40
C ILE A 51 6.97 0.65 -8.93
N ARG A 52 5.90 0.03 -9.47
CA ARG A 52 5.58 0.01 -10.92
C ARG A 52 5.34 1.41 -11.46
N ALA A 53 4.53 2.22 -10.78
CA ALA A 53 4.17 3.59 -11.14
C ALA A 53 5.39 4.53 -11.19
N ALA A 54 6.31 4.39 -10.25
CA ALA A 54 7.51 5.23 -10.16
C ALA A 54 8.46 5.10 -11.36
N ARG A 55 8.37 3.99 -12.12
CA ARG A 55 9.26 3.66 -13.26
C ARG A 55 10.73 3.91 -12.90
N LEU A 56 11.18 3.27 -11.82
CA LEU A 56 12.54 3.41 -11.31
C LEU A 56 13.57 2.97 -12.36
N PRO A 57 14.56 3.82 -12.74
CA PRO A 57 15.52 3.50 -13.81
C PRO A 57 16.49 2.36 -13.46
N MET A 58 16.43 1.84 -12.23
CA MET A 58 17.30 0.78 -11.71
C MET A 58 16.60 -0.61 -11.68
N LEU A 59 15.31 -0.63 -11.99
CA LEU A 59 14.46 -1.81 -12.08
C LEU A 59 14.15 -2.07 -13.55
N THR A 60 14.87 -3.04 -14.13
CA THR A 60 14.52 -3.62 -15.43
C THR A 60 13.21 -4.41 -15.33
N GLU A 61 12.53 -4.67 -16.46
CA GLU A 61 11.28 -5.45 -16.46
C GLU A 61 11.46 -6.85 -15.83
N GLU A 62 12.61 -7.49 -16.08
CA GLU A 62 13.00 -8.75 -15.44
C GLU A 62 13.06 -8.62 -13.91
N ARG A 63 13.67 -7.55 -13.37
CA ARG A 63 13.67 -7.31 -11.92
C ARG A 63 12.29 -6.95 -11.39
N MET A 64 11.46 -6.27 -12.18
CA MET A 64 10.06 -5.96 -11.84
C MET A 64 9.19 -7.21 -11.71
N ALA A 65 9.44 -8.25 -12.51
CA ALA A 65 8.80 -9.56 -12.37
C ALA A 65 9.19 -10.28 -11.06
N HIS A 66 10.37 -9.97 -10.49
CA HIS A 66 10.78 -10.50 -9.20
C HIS A 66 10.25 -9.71 -7.99
N VAL A 67 9.71 -8.50 -8.18
CA VAL A 67 9.24 -7.65 -7.06
C VAL A 67 8.09 -8.31 -6.30
N GLU A 68 7.20 -9.05 -6.96
CA GLU A 68 6.07 -9.74 -6.29
C GLU A 68 6.50 -10.86 -5.31
N PHE A 69 7.73 -11.36 -5.44
CA PHE A 69 8.31 -12.39 -4.55
C PHE A 69 9.23 -11.79 -3.47
N MET A 70 9.38 -10.47 -3.41
CA MET A 70 10.25 -9.81 -2.43
C MET A 70 9.56 -9.72 -1.05
N PRO A 71 10.31 -9.85 0.06
CA PRO A 71 9.73 -9.69 1.39
C PRO A 71 9.27 -8.24 1.61
N ARG A 72 8.18 -8.06 2.37
CA ARG A 72 7.52 -6.76 2.60
C ARG A 72 8.46 -5.62 3.02
N GLU A 73 9.47 -5.90 3.84
CA GLU A 73 10.44 -4.87 4.25
C GLU A 73 11.29 -4.37 3.07
N LEU A 74 11.60 -5.22 2.10
CA LEU A 74 12.28 -4.81 0.87
C LEU A 74 11.34 -4.02 -0.05
N LEU A 75 10.04 -4.40 -0.11
CA LEU A 75 9.01 -3.62 -0.82
C LEU A 75 8.87 -2.21 -0.23
N LYS A 76 8.83 -2.06 1.10
CA LYS A 76 8.81 -0.75 1.79
C LYS A 76 10.06 0.08 1.45
N GLN A 77 11.24 -0.54 1.45
CA GLN A 77 12.49 0.13 1.07
C GLN A 77 12.47 0.60 -0.40
N LEU A 78 11.99 -0.25 -1.32
CA LEU A 78 11.82 0.09 -2.73
C LEU A 78 10.77 1.19 -2.93
N ALA A 79 9.66 1.19 -2.19
CA ALA A 79 8.66 2.24 -2.21
C ALA A 79 9.19 3.58 -1.68
N CYS A 80 10.00 3.56 -0.61
CA CYS A 80 10.73 4.74 -0.12
C CYS A 80 11.72 5.28 -1.16
N LEU A 81 12.43 4.41 -1.88
CA LEU A 81 13.34 4.78 -2.96
C LEU A 81 12.58 5.33 -4.17
N ALA A 82 11.48 4.69 -4.58
CA ALA A 82 10.57 5.13 -5.63
C ALA A 82 10.10 6.57 -5.38
N ARG A 83 9.52 6.84 -4.20
CA ARG A 83 9.16 8.18 -3.75
C ARG A 83 10.33 9.17 -3.83
N ARG A 84 11.51 8.80 -3.33
CA ARG A 84 12.69 9.68 -3.35
C ARG A 84 13.15 9.98 -4.78
N CYS A 85 13.09 9.00 -5.68
CA CYS A 85 13.39 9.20 -7.09
C CYS A 85 12.37 10.09 -7.79
N CYS A 86 11.07 9.96 -7.52
CA CYS A 86 10.05 10.86 -8.06
C CYS A 86 10.27 12.31 -7.60
N ARG A 87 10.49 12.54 -6.29
CA ARG A 87 10.80 13.88 -5.75
C ARG A 87 12.09 14.47 -6.35
N ASN A 88 13.13 13.65 -6.53
CA ASN A 88 14.38 14.07 -7.16
C ASN A 88 14.23 14.37 -8.67
N GLN A 89 13.21 13.82 -9.34
CA GLN A 89 12.86 14.13 -10.74
C GLN A 89 12.00 15.41 -10.88
N GLY A 90 11.64 16.07 -9.77
CA GLY A 90 10.82 17.29 -9.78
C GLY A 90 9.31 17.05 -9.79
N TYR A 91 8.86 15.85 -9.41
CA TYR A 91 7.45 15.53 -9.14
C TYR A 91 7.11 15.72 -7.65
#